data_AF-A0A9P4QRE3-F1
#
_entry.id   AF-A0A9P4QRE3-F1
#
_cell.length_a   1.000
_cell.length_b   1.000
_cell.length_c   1.000
_cell.angle_alpha   90.00
_cell.angle_beta   90.00
_cell.angle_gamma   90.00
#
_symmetry.space_group_name_H-M   'P 1'
#
loop_
_entity.id
_entity.type
_entity.pdbx_description
1 polymer ?
#
loop_
_entity_poly.entity_id
_entity_poly.type
_entity_poly.pdbx_seq_one_letter_code
_entity_poly.pdbx_strand_id
1 'polypeptide(L)'
;MRLLRVGDSCELSLVEYTGRDTPQYAILSHTWGADGDEITFRDIVEGGGKSKPGYRKLSFCAKQAANDSLQLFWVDTCCIDKSSSAELQEAINSMYQWYQKADRCYVYLSDVSTDGLAGSNSSTQQAWKQAFQGSRWFTRGWTLQELLAPMSVEFYSNEGERLGSKASLLQEIHATTGISLQALQGIPMHCFSVETRLSWAERRKTKREEDKAYALLGIFKV
;
A
#
# COMPACT_ATOMS: atom_id res chain seq x y z
N MET A 1 -0.89 -13.06 -11.47
CA MET A 1 -0.94 -11.66 -10.99
C MET A 1 -0.96 -10.72 -12.18
N ARG A 2 -1.77 -9.66 -12.16
CA ARG A 2 -1.72 -8.61 -13.19
C ARG A 2 -0.99 -7.38 -12.66
N LEU A 3 -0.24 -6.70 -13.52
CA LEU A 3 0.46 -5.45 -13.25
C LEU A 3 -0.03 -4.39 -14.22
N LEU A 4 -0.01 -3.13 -13.78
CA LEU A 4 -0.23 -1.98 -14.63
C LEU A 4 1.08 -1.58 -15.31
N ARG A 5 0.97 -1.22 -16.59
CA ARG A 5 2.03 -0.61 -17.38
C ARG A 5 1.53 0.72 -17.93
N VAL A 6 2.41 1.73 -17.90
CA VAL A 6 2.18 2.99 -18.62
C VAL A 6 2.73 2.83 -20.04
N GLY A 7 1.86 2.97 -21.04
CA GLY A 7 2.26 3.01 -22.45
C GLY A 7 2.79 4.39 -22.87
N ASP A 8 3.34 4.47 -24.09
CA ASP A 8 3.93 5.71 -24.64
C ASP A 8 2.93 6.88 -24.73
N SER A 9 1.63 6.57 -24.82
CA SER A 9 0.51 7.52 -24.82
C SER A 9 0.07 7.98 -23.41
N CYS A 10 0.81 7.62 -22.35
CA CYS A 10 0.40 7.77 -20.95
C CYS A 10 -0.89 7.01 -20.60
N GLU A 11 -1.24 5.99 -21.38
CA GLU A 11 -2.39 5.12 -21.11
C GLU A 11 -1.98 3.94 -20.24
N LEU A 12 -2.88 3.55 -19.33
CA LEU A 12 -2.67 2.41 -18.44
C LEU A 12 -3.20 1.15 -19.11
N SER A 13 -2.39 0.10 -19.08
CA SER A 13 -2.77 -1.23 -19.56
C SER A 13 -2.42 -2.29 -18.53
N LEU A 14 -3.19 -3.38 -18.50
CA LEU A 14 -2.94 -4.53 -17.64
C LEU A 14 -2.14 -5.59 -18.37
N VAL A 15 -1.09 -6.09 -17.74
CA VAL A 15 -0.25 -7.18 -18.24
C VAL A 15 -0.26 -8.31 -17.21
N GLU A 16 -0.52 -9.53 -17.65
CA GLU A 16 -0.63 -10.71 -16.79
C GLU A 16 0.68 -11.49 -16.73
N TYR A 17 1.05 -11.91 -15.52
CA TYR A 17 2.23 -12.72 -15.24
C TYR A 17 1.87 -13.92 -14.37
N THR A 18 2.48 -15.08 -14.66
CA THR A 18 2.28 -16.33 -13.92
C THR A 18 3.57 -16.75 -13.19
N GLY A 19 3.44 -17.06 -11.90
CA GLY A 19 4.37 -17.87 -11.09
C GLY A 19 5.82 -17.40 -10.91
N ARG A 20 6.64 -17.48 -11.97
CA ARG A 20 8.11 -17.41 -11.89
C ARG A 20 8.73 -16.23 -12.66
N ASP A 21 8.00 -15.66 -13.61
CA ASP A 21 8.53 -14.61 -14.50
C ASP A 21 7.98 -13.22 -14.14
N THR A 22 7.71 -12.97 -12.86
CA THR A 22 7.27 -11.64 -12.43
C THR A 22 8.48 -10.68 -12.49
N PRO A 23 8.46 -9.68 -13.39
CA PRO A 23 9.53 -8.69 -13.49
C PRO A 23 9.54 -7.77 -12.27
N GLN A 24 10.53 -6.89 -12.16
CA GLN A 24 10.56 -5.87 -11.13
C GLN A 24 9.34 -4.93 -11.22
N TYR A 25 8.74 -4.62 -10.07
CA TYR A 25 7.54 -3.80 -10.00
C TYR A 25 7.44 -3.02 -8.69
N ALA A 26 6.73 -1.90 -8.76
CA ALA A 26 6.28 -1.18 -7.59
C ALA A 26 4.91 -1.67 -7.11
N ILE A 27 4.57 -1.47 -5.85
CA ILE A 27 3.26 -1.78 -5.30
C ILE A 27 2.71 -0.57 -4.55
N LEU A 28 1.44 -0.25 -4.78
CA LEU A 28 0.75 0.83 -4.07
C LEU A 28 0.05 0.27 -2.84
N SER A 29 0.35 0.86 -1.69
CA SER A 29 -0.42 0.73 -0.46
C SER A 29 -1.20 2.01 -0.24
N HIS A 30 -2.51 1.89 -0.01
CA HIS A 30 -3.37 3.05 0.14
C HIS A 30 -4.66 2.70 0.88
N THR A 31 -5.38 3.73 1.29
CA THR A 31 -6.75 3.56 1.81
C THR A 31 -7.76 3.93 0.74
N TRP A 32 -8.79 3.11 0.57
CA TRP A 32 -9.86 3.40 -0.39
C TRP A 32 -10.65 4.66 0.00
N GLY A 33 -11.12 5.38 -1.02
CA GLY A 33 -12.04 6.52 -0.91
C GLY A 33 -13.49 6.06 -0.65
N ALA A 34 -14.45 6.90 -1.03
CA ALA A 34 -15.85 6.52 -0.96
C ALA A 34 -16.18 5.43 -1.98
N ASP A 35 -17.31 4.75 -1.80
CA ASP A 35 -17.76 3.72 -2.73
C ASP A 35 -18.01 4.36 -4.11
N GLY A 36 -17.28 3.88 -5.12
CA GLY A 36 -17.31 4.42 -6.49
C GLY A 36 -16.15 5.35 -6.86
N ASP A 37 -15.37 5.82 -5.88
CA ASP A 37 -14.23 6.71 -6.15
C ASP A 37 -13.01 5.99 -6.73
N GLU A 38 -12.87 4.70 -6.42
CA GLU A 38 -11.71 3.91 -6.84
C GLU A 38 -11.79 3.50 -8.31
N ILE A 39 -10.60 3.42 -8.92
CA ILE A 39 -10.43 2.81 -10.23
C ILE A 39 -10.52 1.30 -10.08
N THR A 40 -11.39 0.68 -10.85
CA THR A 40 -11.61 -0.76 -10.84
C THR A 40 -10.90 -1.42 -12.02
N PHE A 41 -10.80 -2.75 -11.98
CA PHE A 41 -10.29 -3.55 -13.11
C PHE A 41 -11.05 -3.23 -14.40
N ARG A 42 -12.38 -3.16 -14.30
CA ARG A 42 -13.26 -2.85 -15.43
C ARG A 42 -12.98 -1.47 -16.03
N ASP A 43 -12.74 -0.45 -15.18
CA ASP A 43 -12.42 0.90 -15.66
C ASP A 43 -11.15 0.89 -16.53
N ILE A 44 -10.11 0.14 -16.15
CA ILE A 44 -8.88 0.06 -16.93
C ILE A 44 -9.12 -0.66 -18.27
N VAL A 45 -9.85 -1.78 -18.25
CA VAL A 45 -10.15 -2.56 -19.46
C VAL A 45 -11.02 -1.77 -20.46
N GLU A 46 -11.97 -0.98 -19.97
CA GLU A 46 -12.85 -0.15 -20.78
C GLU A 46 -12.24 1.22 -21.14
N GLY A 47 -11.02 1.52 -20.69
CA GLY A 47 -10.36 2.81 -20.93
C GLY A 47 -10.98 4.01 -20.19
N GLY A 48 -11.74 3.74 -19.13
CA GLY A 48 -12.47 4.71 -18.31
C GLY A 48 -11.75 5.15 -17.03
N GLY A 49 -12.53 5.71 -16.09
CA GLY A 49 -12.07 5.99 -14.73
C GLY A 49 -11.20 7.24 -14.54
N LYS A 50 -10.68 7.88 -15.59
CA LYS A 50 -9.80 9.08 -15.45
C LYS A 50 -10.44 10.25 -14.69
N SER A 51 -11.77 10.34 -14.68
CA SER A 51 -12.53 11.35 -13.94
C SER A 51 -12.79 11.01 -12.47
N LYS A 52 -12.52 9.76 -12.05
CA LYS A 52 -12.77 9.33 -10.68
C LYS A 52 -11.70 9.87 -9.73
N PRO A 53 -12.05 10.24 -8.49
CA PRO A 53 -11.08 10.76 -7.51
C PRO A 53 -9.89 9.82 -7.25
N GLY A 54 -10.11 8.51 -7.26
CA GLY A 54 -9.07 7.49 -7.07
C GLY A 54 -7.98 7.50 -8.14
N TYR A 55 -8.23 8.08 -9.32
CA TYR A 55 -7.24 8.16 -10.40
C TYR A 55 -5.96 8.90 -9.97
N ARG A 56 -6.08 9.85 -9.03
CA ARG A 56 -4.92 10.58 -8.47
C ARG A 56 -3.87 9.63 -7.90
N LYS A 57 -4.29 8.57 -7.21
CA LYS A 57 -3.39 7.59 -6.57
C LYS A 57 -2.64 6.76 -7.62
N LEU A 58 -3.32 6.38 -8.70
CA LEU A 58 -2.72 5.66 -9.83
C LEU A 58 -1.73 6.57 -10.57
N SER A 59 -2.11 7.81 -10.85
CA SER A 59 -1.23 8.79 -11.50
C SER A 59 0.02 9.06 -10.67
N PHE A 60 -0.13 9.21 -9.35
CA PHE A 60 0.99 9.29 -8.43
C PHE A 60 1.90 8.04 -8.51
N CYS A 61 1.32 6.84 -8.38
CA CYS A 61 2.08 5.59 -8.38
C CYS A 61 2.84 5.39 -9.70
N ALA A 62 2.19 5.65 -10.84
CA ALA A 62 2.80 5.60 -12.16
C ALA A 62 4.01 6.55 -12.29
N LYS A 63 3.86 7.80 -11.84
CA LYS A 63 4.95 8.79 -11.86
C LYS A 63 6.11 8.38 -10.95
N GLN A 64 5.81 7.94 -9.73
CA GLN A 64 6.84 7.55 -8.77
C GLN A 64 7.56 6.28 -9.21
N ALA A 65 6.85 5.28 -9.73
CA ALA A 65 7.46 4.08 -10.31
C ALA A 65 8.41 4.45 -11.46
N ALA A 66 8.00 5.35 -12.36
CA ALA A 66 8.87 5.83 -13.43
C ALA A 66 10.12 6.55 -12.92
N ASN A 67 10.01 7.37 -11.86
CA ASN A 67 11.16 8.02 -11.22
C ASN A 67 12.15 7.00 -10.64
N ASP A 68 11.65 5.86 -10.16
CA ASP A 68 12.47 4.75 -9.65
C ASP A 68 12.83 3.72 -10.74
N SER A 69 12.65 4.07 -12.02
CA SER A 69 12.95 3.21 -13.18
C SER A 69 12.17 1.89 -13.24
N LEU A 70 10.99 1.85 -12.62
CA LEU A 70 10.06 0.73 -12.66
C LEU A 70 8.95 0.99 -13.68
N GLN A 71 8.85 0.12 -14.68
CA GLN A 71 7.82 0.23 -15.74
C GLN A 71 6.46 -0.35 -15.32
N LEU A 72 6.45 -1.15 -14.27
CA LEU A 72 5.31 -1.94 -13.83
C LEU A 72 4.98 -1.61 -12.39
N PHE A 73 3.69 -1.55 -12.09
CA PHE A 73 3.22 -1.36 -10.72
C PHE A 73 1.91 -2.08 -10.46
N TRP A 74 1.61 -2.35 -9.20
CA TRP A 74 0.42 -3.07 -8.76
C TRP A 74 -0.46 -2.22 -7.87
N VAL A 75 -1.77 -2.29 -8.07
CA VAL A 75 -2.79 -1.65 -7.24
C VAL A 75 -3.98 -2.61 -7.07
N ASP A 76 -4.34 -2.95 -5.83
CA ASP A 76 -5.39 -3.93 -5.50
C ASP A 76 -6.76 -3.60 -6.09
N THR A 77 -7.07 -2.32 -6.29
CA THR A 77 -8.35 -1.85 -6.79
C THR A 77 -8.60 -2.21 -8.25
N CYS A 78 -7.55 -2.25 -9.07
CA CYS A 78 -7.65 -2.43 -10.52
C CYS A 78 -6.78 -3.54 -11.11
N CYS A 79 -5.84 -4.10 -10.36
CA CYS A 79 -5.08 -5.29 -10.78
C CYS A 79 -5.79 -6.62 -10.46
N ILE A 80 -6.82 -6.59 -9.60
CA ILE A 80 -7.63 -7.76 -9.24
C ILE A 80 -9.02 -7.58 -9.85
N ASP A 81 -9.47 -8.57 -10.61
CA ASP A 81 -10.88 -8.69 -10.99
C ASP A 81 -11.70 -9.22 -9.81
N LYS A 82 -12.27 -8.29 -9.05
CA LYS A 82 -13.11 -8.59 -7.88
C LYS A 82 -14.47 -9.21 -8.25
N SER A 83 -14.83 -9.26 -9.54
CA SER A 83 -16.03 -9.97 -10.00
C SER A 83 -15.82 -11.48 -10.13
N SER A 84 -14.56 -11.91 -10.29
CA SER A 84 -14.16 -13.31 -10.29
C SER A 84 -13.85 -13.76 -8.86
N SER A 85 -14.71 -14.59 -8.28
CA SER A 85 -14.52 -15.12 -6.92
C SER A 85 -13.26 -15.97 -6.79
N ALA A 86 -12.91 -16.73 -7.84
CA ALA A 86 -11.69 -17.53 -7.89
C ALA A 86 -10.44 -16.64 -7.85
N GLU A 87 -10.42 -15.57 -8.65
CA GLU A 87 -9.30 -14.63 -8.68
C GLU A 87 -9.18 -13.85 -7.37
N LEU A 88 -10.31 -13.39 -6.81
CA LEU A 88 -10.32 -12.69 -5.53
C LEU A 88 -9.73 -13.58 -4.42
N GLN A 89 -10.10 -14.86 -4.39
CA GLN A 89 -9.57 -15.80 -3.41
C GLN A 89 -8.07 -16.06 -3.61
N GLU A 90 -7.62 -16.23 -4.85
CA GLU A 90 -6.19 -16.35 -5.17
C GLU A 90 -5.41 -15.10 -4.74
N ALA A 91 -5.97 -13.91 -4.98
CA ALA A 91 -5.38 -12.65 -4.59
C ALA A 91 -5.26 -12.51 -3.07
N ILE A 92 -6.31 -12.83 -2.32
CA ILE A 92 -6.30 -12.83 -0.85
C ILE A 92 -5.14 -13.69 -0.30
N ASN A 93 -4.95 -14.88 -0.87
CA ASN A 93 -3.90 -15.80 -0.44
C ASN A 93 -2.49 -15.36 -0.89
N SER A 94 -2.40 -14.52 -1.93
CA SER A 94 -1.12 -14.13 -2.55
C SER A 94 -0.65 -12.73 -2.16
N MET A 95 -1.51 -11.86 -1.62
CA MET A 95 -1.22 -10.45 -1.37
C MET A 95 0.06 -10.24 -0.55
N TYR A 96 0.25 -10.97 0.55
CA TYR A 96 1.48 -10.85 1.35
C TYR A 96 2.73 -11.10 0.51
N GLN A 97 2.71 -12.14 -0.32
CA GLN A 97 3.83 -12.48 -1.18
C GLN A 97 4.05 -11.42 -2.27
N TRP A 98 2.99 -10.84 -2.81
CA TRP A 98 3.08 -9.74 -3.78
C TRP A 98 3.67 -8.48 -3.15
N TYR A 99 3.33 -8.16 -1.90
CA TYR A 99 3.99 -7.07 -1.18
C TYR A 99 5.45 -7.39 -0.84
N GLN A 100 5.74 -8.64 -0.46
CA GLN A 100 7.10 -9.07 -0.14
C GLN A 100 8.05 -9.04 -1.35
N LYS A 101 7.55 -9.37 -2.54
CA LYS A 101 8.34 -9.42 -3.78
C LYS A 101 8.46 -8.09 -4.51
N ALA A 102 7.70 -7.07 -4.14
CA ALA A 102 7.78 -5.76 -4.78
C ALA A 102 9.12 -5.09 -4.46
N ASP A 103 9.76 -4.51 -5.48
CA ASP A 103 11.01 -3.75 -5.33
C ASP A 103 10.78 -2.47 -4.51
N ARG A 104 9.62 -1.83 -4.70
CA ARG A 104 9.20 -0.62 -3.98
C ARG A 104 7.74 -0.71 -3.55
N CYS A 105 7.47 -0.44 -2.27
CA CYS A 105 6.11 -0.20 -1.78
C CYS A 105 5.93 1.30 -1.52
N TYR A 106 5.01 1.93 -2.25
CA TYR A 106 4.64 3.32 -2.05
C TYR A 106 3.36 3.38 -1.21
N VAL A 107 3.43 4.03 -0.06
CA VAL A 107 2.28 4.29 0.80
C VAL A 107 1.78 5.70 0.51
N TYR A 108 0.61 5.80 -0.11
CA TYR A 108 -0.03 7.09 -0.41
C TYR A 108 -1.04 7.46 0.68
N LEU A 109 -0.74 8.50 1.44
CA LEU A 109 -1.55 8.96 2.57
C LEU A 109 -2.44 10.13 2.15
N SER A 110 -3.66 9.82 1.70
CA SER A 110 -4.64 10.82 1.25
C SER A 110 -5.09 11.82 2.33
N ASP A 111 -4.87 11.49 3.61
CA ASP A 111 -5.26 12.26 4.78
C ASP A 111 -4.09 12.98 5.47
N VAL A 112 -2.90 12.97 4.87
CA VAL A 112 -1.72 13.68 5.34
C VAL A 112 -1.33 14.70 4.29
N SER A 113 -1.32 15.98 4.67
CA SER A 113 -0.94 17.07 3.78
C SER A 113 0.35 17.75 4.24
N THR A 114 1.15 18.17 3.26
CA THR A 114 2.34 19.00 3.46
C THR A 114 2.14 20.45 2.99
N ASP A 115 0.92 20.83 2.58
CA ASP A 115 0.63 22.19 2.17
C ASP A 115 0.74 23.16 3.34
N GLY A 116 1.34 24.33 3.09
CA GLY A 116 1.67 25.33 4.13
C GLY A 116 3.03 25.14 4.82
N LEU A 117 3.82 24.14 4.41
CA LEU A 117 5.15 23.85 4.98
C LEU A 117 6.32 24.46 4.17
N ALA A 118 6.04 25.34 3.21
CA ALA A 118 7.04 26.12 2.47
C ALA A 118 7.68 27.19 3.38
N GLY A 119 8.46 26.73 4.35
CA GLY A 119 9.12 27.51 5.39
C GLY A 119 9.64 26.55 6.45
N SER A 120 10.94 26.21 6.39
CA SER A 120 11.57 25.15 7.18
C SER A 120 11.74 25.55 8.66
N ASN A 121 10.63 25.67 9.38
CA ASN A 121 10.65 25.93 10.82
C ASN A 121 10.45 24.58 11.55
N SER A 122 11.08 24.38 12.71
CA SER A 122 10.93 23.12 13.49
C SER A 122 9.47 22.76 13.82
N SER A 123 8.59 23.76 13.89
CA SER A 123 7.14 23.59 14.08
C SER A 123 6.43 22.92 12.91
N THR A 124 6.91 23.09 11.67
CA THR A 124 6.27 22.54 10.47
C THR A 124 6.57 21.05 10.30
N GLN A 125 7.77 20.61 10.68
CA GLN A 125 8.09 19.17 10.75
C GLN A 125 7.23 18.43 11.78
N GLN A 126 6.87 19.07 12.88
CA GLN A 126 6.03 18.45 13.90
C GLN A 126 4.58 18.25 13.42
N ALA A 127 4.05 19.18 12.62
CA ALA A 127 2.65 19.16 12.19
C ALA A 127 2.33 17.98 11.26
N TRP A 128 3.12 17.76 10.20
CA TRP A 128 2.86 16.62 9.30
C TRP A 128 3.14 15.28 9.99
N LYS A 129 4.11 15.21 10.92
CA LYS A 129 4.36 14.00 11.71
C LYS A 129 3.16 13.63 12.59
N GLN A 130 2.50 14.62 13.19
CA GLN A 130 1.26 14.39 13.92
C GLN A 130 0.15 13.87 13.00
N ALA A 131 -0.02 14.47 11.81
CA ALA A 131 -0.99 13.99 10.82
C ALA A 131 -0.66 12.57 10.34
N PHE A 132 0.62 12.27 10.11
CA PHE A 132 1.12 10.94 9.77
C PHE A 132 0.75 9.91 10.83
N GLN A 133 1.05 10.17 12.11
CA GLN A 133 0.72 9.28 13.22
C GLN A 133 -0.79 9.10 13.40
N GLY A 134 -1.59 10.11 13.04
CA GLY A 134 -3.06 10.08 13.05
C GLY A 134 -3.69 9.51 11.77
N SER A 135 -2.89 9.14 10.76
CA SER A 135 -3.44 8.68 9.48
C SER A 135 -4.28 7.41 9.66
N ARG A 136 -5.43 7.40 8.99
CA ARG A 136 -6.34 6.26 8.93
C ARG A 136 -5.64 5.02 8.38
N TRP A 137 -4.58 5.17 7.59
CA TRP A 137 -3.81 4.06 7.03
C TRP A 137 -3.30 3.10 8.10
N PHE A 138 -2.84 3.60 9.25
CA PHE A 138 -2.37 2.75 10.37
C PHE A 138 -3.47 1.95 11.06
N THR A 139 -4.74 2.30 10.82
CA THR A 139 -5.90 1.64 11.42
C THR A 139 -6.61 0.70 10.45
N ARG A 140 -6.16 0.55 9.20
CA ARG A 140 -6.76 -0.41 8.25
C ARG A 140 -6.17 -1.80 8.47
N GLY A 141 -7.01 -2.84 8.35
CA GLY A 141 -6.58 -4.24 8.56
C GLY A 141 -5.45 -4.64 7.61
N TRP A 142 -5.69 -4.56 6.31
CA TRP A 142 -4.78 -4.99 5.25
C TRP A 142 -3.41 -4.32 5.29
N THR A 143 -3.36 -3.03 5.68
CA THR A 143 -2.11 -2.25 5.69
C THR A 143 -1.07 -2.78 6.69
N LEU A 144 -1.44 -3.70 7.59
CA LEU A 144 -0.47 -4.40 8.44
C LEU A 144 0.48 -5.27 7.61
N GLN A 145 -0.06 -6.05 6.68
CA GLN A 145 0.76 -6.85 5.76
C GLN A 145 1.52 -5.95 4.80
N GLU A 146 0.88 -4.88 4.32
CA GLU A 146 1.48 -3.92 3.39
C GLU A 146 2.66 -3.15 4.01
N LEU A 147 2.70 -3.03 5.34
CA LEU A 147 3.82 -2.47 6.10
C LEU A 147 4.95 -3.48 6.34
N LEU A 148 4.58 -4.70 6.75
CA LEU A 148 5.52 -5.70 7.26
C LEU A 148 6.14 -6.57 6.17
N ALA A 149 5.39 -6.87 5.10
CA ALA A 149 5.86 -7.77 4.05
C ALA A 149 6.95 -7.16 3.15
N PRO A 150 6.85 -5.90 2.67
CA PRO A 150 7.85 -5.33 1.78
C PRO A 150 9.16 -4.99 2.49
N MET A 151 10.26 -5.18 1.77
CA MET A 151 11.60 -4.75 2.20
C MET A 151 11.75 -3.21 2.16
N SER A 152 11.20 -2.56 1.12
CA SER A 152 11.25 -1.11 0.93
C SER A 152 9.84 -0.53 1.02
N VAL A 153 9.61 0.37 1.98
CA VAL A 153 8.35 1.10 2.14
C VAL A 153 8.65 2.58 2.25
N GLU A 154 8.04 3.39 1.37
CA GLU A 154 8.17 4.84 1.34
C GLU A 154 6.81 5.51 1.45
N PHE A 155 6.71 6.53 2.29
CA PHE A 155 5.47 7.23 2.62
C PHE A 155 5.39 8.56 1.90
N TYR A 156 4.23 8.85 1.34
CA TYR A 156 3.96 10.04 0.57
C TYR A 156 2.68 10.72 1.04
N SER A 157 2.68 12.05 1.03
CA SER A 157 1.51 12.87 1.34
C SER A 157 0.46 12.79 0.24
N ASN A 158 -0.70 13.42 0.47
CA ASN A 158 -1.73 13.61 -0.53
C ASN A 158 -1.25 14.44 -1.73
N GLU A 159 -0.24 15.29 -1.56
CA GLU A 159 0.37 16.07 -2.64
C GLU A 159 1.36 15.24 -3.48
N GLY A 160 1.71 14.04 -3.00
CA GLY A 160 2.75 13.20 -3.61
C GLY A 160 4.15 13.54 -3.11
N GLU A 161 4.28 14.33 -2.04
CA GLU A 161 5.55 14.69 -1.44
C GLU A 161 6.06 13.57 -0.53
N ARG A 162 7.36 13.29 -0.59
CA ARG A 162 7.96 12.21 0.19
C ARG A 162 8.10 12.62 1.67
N LEU A 163 7.44 11.87 2.54
CA LEU A 163 7.46 12.07 3.99
C LEU A 163 8.64 11.34 4.66
N GLY A 164 9.02 10.17 4.12
CA GLY A 164 10.11 9.35 4.64
C GLY A 164 9.96 7.88 4.28
N SER A 165 10.88 7.05 4.77
CA SER A 165 10.82 5.60 4.63
C SER A 165 10.42 4.93 5.94
N LYS A 166 10.04 3.65 5.89
CA LYS A 166 9.85 2.82 7.10
C LYS A 166 11.07 2.85 8.02
N ALA A 167 12.27 2.93 7.46
CA ALA A 167 13.50 3.04 8.25
C ALA A 167 13.66 4.43 8.91
N SER A 168 13.35 5.53 8.20
CA SER A 168 13.49 6.88 8.76
C SER A 168 12.38 7.25 9.74
N LEU A 169 11.22 6.59 9.66
CA LEU A 169 10.04 6.84 10.50
C LEU A 169 9.76 5.70 11.50
N LEU A 170 10.80 4.91 11.80
CA LEU A 170 10.70 3.71 12.62
C LEU A 170 10.04 3.97 13.99
N GLN A 171 10.43 5.08 14.64
CA GLN A 171 9.95 5.46 15.96
C GLN A 171 8.48 5.92 15.91
N GLU A 172 8.14 6.74 14.93
CA GLU A 172 6.77 7.21 14.71
C GLU A 172 5.82 6.02 14.44
N ILE A 173 6.24 5.08 13.58
CA ILE A 173 5.46 3.88 13.26
C ILE A 173 5.31 2.97 14.50
N HIS A 174 6.39 2.76 15.25
CA HIS A 174 6.34 1.97 16.49
C HIS A 174 5.37 2.58 17.51
N ALA A 175 5.48 3.89 17.75
CA ALA A 175 4.62 4.61 18.70
C ALA A 175 3.13 4.53 18.30
N THR A 176 2.82 4.65 17.02
CA THR A 176 1.44 4.60 16.52
C THR A 176 0.86 3.18 16.53
N THR A 177 1.65 2.16 16.17
CA THR A 177 1.13 0.81 15.88
C THR A 177 1.38 -0.21 16.98
N GLY A 178 2.34 0.03 17.88
CA GLY A 178 2.82 -0.96 18.84
C GLY A 178 3.67 -2.08 18.22
N ILE A 179 3.92 -2.05 16.91
CA ILE A 179 4.79 -3.03 16.24
C ILE A 179 6.22 -2.83 16.71
N SER A 180 6.89 -3.91 17.11
CA SER A 180 8.27 -3.82 17.60
C SER A 180 9.22 -3.25 16.54
N LEU A 181 10.25 -2.52 16.98
CA LEU A 181 11.30 -2.01 16.09
C LEU A 181 11.96 -3.14 15.29
N GLN A 182 12.16 -4.30 15.93
CA GLN A 182 12.71 -5.50 15.30
C GLN A 182 11.85 -6.01 14.13
N ALA A 183 10.52 -6.05 14.30
CA ALA A 183 9.61 -6.45 13.23
C ALA A 183 9.62 -5.43 12.08
N LEU A 184 9.64 -4.13 12.38
CA LEU A 184 9.73 -3.07 11.37
C LEU A 184 11.07 -3.09 10.60
N GLN A 185 12.14 -3.55 11.24
CA GLN A 185 13.46 -3.76 10.64
C GLN A 185 13.56 -5.06 9.82
N GLY A 186 12.50 -5.87 9.75
CA GLY A 186 12.45 -7.05 8.89
C GLY A 186 12.87 -8.36 9.55
N ILE A 187 12.90 -8.43 10.89
CA ILE A 187 13.03 -9.73 11.56
C ILE A 187 11.86 -10.63 11.14
N PRO A 188 12.12 -11.90 10.77
CA PRO A 188 11.08 -12.80 10.28
C PRO A 188 9.90 -12.96 11.26
N MET A 189 8.67 -13.02 10.73
CA MET A 189 7.44 -13.09 11.54
C MET A 189 7.40 -14.28 12.52
N HIS A 190 8.05 -15.40 12.19
CA HIS A 190 8.10 -16.59 13.05
C HIS A 190 8.95 -16.40 14.32
N CYS A 191 9.74 -15.34 14.41
CA CYS A 191 10.48 -14.97 15.61
C CYS A 191 9.60 -14.29 16.68
N PHE A 192 8.34 -13.94 16.34
CA PHE A 192 7.40 -13.29 17.24
C PHE A 192 6.27 -14.25 17.64
N SER A 193 5.82 -14.16 18.89
CA SER A 193 4.73 -15.01 19.39
C SER A 193 3.42 -14.75 18.62
N VAL A 194 2.49 -15.69 18.71
CA VAL A 194 1.15 -15.51 18.11
C VAL A 194 0.44 -14.31 18.74
N GLU A 195 0.49 -14.17 20.06
CA GLU A 195 -0.13 -13.08 20.81
C GLU A 195 0.44 -11.72 20.41
N THR A 196 1.76 -11.65 20.20
CA THR A 196 2.43 -10.42 19.76
C THR A 196 2.00 -10.05 18.34
N ARG A 197 1.89 -11.01 17.43
CA ARG A 197 1.41 -10.74 16.06
C ARG A 197 -0.08 -10.33 16.03
N LEU A 198 -0.90 -10.94 16.89
CA LEU A 198 -2.32 -10.59 17.03
C LEU A 198 -2.51 -9.18 17.61
N SER A 199 -1.69 -8.76 18.59
CA SER A 199 -1.82 -7.44 19.19
C SER A 199 -1.59 -6.30 18.19
N TRP A 200 -0.74 -6.51 17.17
CA TRP A 200 -0.53 -5.54 16.09
C TRP A 200 -1.77 -5.29 15.20
N ALA A 201 -2.76 -6.19 15.27
CA ALA A 201 -4.01 -6.10 14.52
C ALA A 201 -5.20 -5.63 15.37
N GLU A 202 -5.08 -5.60 16.69
CA GLU A 202 -6.18 -5.34 17.63
C GLU A 202 -6.90 -4.00 17.36
N ARG A 203 -6.14 -2.95 17.07
CA ARG A 203 -6.67 -1.60 16.81
C ARG A 203 -7.07 -1.37 15.35
N ARG A 204 -6.91 -2.38 14.48
CA ARG A 204 -7.17 -2.25 13.05
C ARG A 204 -8.60 -2.65 12.70
N LYS A 205 -9.16 -1.97 11.70
CA LYS A 205 -10.54 -2.08 11.24
C LYS A 205 -10.59 -2.53 9.79
N THR A 206 -11.58 -3.35 9.49
CA THR A 206 -11.89 -3.86 8.14
C THR A 206 -13.32 -3.51 7.77
N LYS A 207 -13.64 -3.48 6.46
CA LYS A 207 -15.02 -3.22 6.01
C LYS A 207 -15.89 -4.47 6.18
N ARG A 208 -15.34 -5.65 5.86
CA ARG A 208 -15.99 -6.95 6.07
C ARG A 208 -15.39 -7.67 7.28
N GLU A 209 -16.13 -8.57 7.89
CA GLU A 209 -15.66 -9.26 9.10
C GLU A 209 -14.58 -10.28 8.77
N GLU A 210 -14.73 -11.02 7.68
CA GLU A 210 -13.77 -12.01 7.19
C GLU A 210 -12.41 -11.41 6.82
N ASP A 211 -12.39 -10.14 6.39
CA ASP A 211 -11.17 -9.40 6.10
C ASP A 211 -10.23 -9.30 7.32
N LYS A 212 -10.76 -9.41 8.55
CA LYS A 212 -9.91 -9.45 9.76
C LYS A 212 -8.98 -10.66 9.75
N ALA A 213 -9.47 -11.81 9.29
CA ALA A 213 -8.68 -13.02 9.16
C ALA A 213 -7.79 -12.97 7.91
N TYR A 214 -8.33 -12.52 6.77
CA TYR A 214 -7.58 -12.44 5.52
C TYR A 214 -6.37 -11.50 5.61
N ALA A 215 -6.54 -10.35 6.25
CA ALA A 215 -5.46 -9.40 6.54
C ALA A 215 -4.38 -9.96 7.48
N LEU A 216 -4.51 -11.19 7.98
CA LEU A 216 -3.50 -11.87 8.80
C LEU A 216 -2.87 -13.10 8.16
N LEU A 217 -3.41 -13.65 7.07
CA LEU A 217 -2.94 -14.90 6.46
C LEU A 217 -1.42 -14.94 6.24
N GLY A 218 -0.85 -13.92 5.59
CA GLY A 218 0.59 -13.88 5.32
C GLY A 218 1.48 -13.65 6.54
N ILE A 219 0.93 -13.05 7.61
CA ILE A 219 1.65 -12.86 8.88
C ILE A 219 1.76 -14.18 9.64
N PHE A 220 0.75 -15.04 9.52
CA PHE A 220 0.72 -16.36 10.15
C PHE A 220 1.17 -17.51 9.26
N LYS A 221 1.34 -17.27 7.95
CA LYS A 221 1.63 -18.29 6.93
C LYS A 221 0.61 -19.45 6.96
N VAL A 222 -0.67 -19.07 7.04
CA VAL A 222 -1.83 -19.98 7.01
C VAL A 222 -2.31 -20.12 5.57
#